data_AF-A0A350AE93-F1
#
_entry.id   AF-A0A350AE93-F1
#
_cell.length_a   1.000
_cell.length_b   1.000
_cell.length_c   1.000
_cell.angle_alpha   90.00
_cell.angle_beta   90.00
_cell.angle_gamma   90.00
#
_symmetry.space_group_name_H-M   'P 1'
#
loop_
_entity.id
_entity.type
_entity.pdbx_description
1 polymer ?
#
loop_
_entity_poly.entity_id
_entity_poly.type
_entity_poly.pdbx_seq_one_letter_code
_entity_poly.pdbx_strand_id
1 'polypeptide(L)'
;LFINGLGAIAGPLIIGWSMDFFGPRGYFLLMAVLLLLLAIYAGWRMTQRAAPAVADTNAYAPLAPTSTPVAVELAQEYAQDVADELAKE
;
A
#
# COMPACT_ATOMS: atom_id res chain seq x y z
N LEU A 1 12.94 6.23 -5.20
CA LEU A 1 13.99 5.29 -5.65
C LEU A 1 15.23 5.29 -4.75
N PHE A 2 15.80 6.45 -4.41
CA PHE A 2 16.99 6.56 -3.52
C PHE A 2 16.84 5.88 -2.16
N ILE A 3 15.67 6.02 -1.53
CA ILE A 3 15.36 5.39 -0.24
C ILE A 3 15.47 3.86 -0.26
N ASN A 4 15.18 3.23 -1.42
CA ASN A 4 15.33 1.78 -1.58
C ASN A 4 16.80 1.37 -1.56
N GLY A 5 17.68 2.18 -2.19
CA GLY A 5 19.13 1.96 -2.17
C GLY A 5 19.72 2.13 -0.78
N LEU A 6 19.28 3.16 -0.04
CA LEU A 6 19.70 3.37 1.35
C LEU A 6 19.31 2.16 2.24
N GLY A 7 18.07 1.67 2.11
CA GLY A 7 17.61 0.49 2.84
C GLY A 7 18.39 -0.78 2.47
N ALA A 8 18.75 -0.96 1.20
CA ALA A 8 19.52 -2.11 0.74
C ALA A 8 20.95 -2.16 1.33
N ILE A 9 21.58 -1.00 1.54
CA ILE A 9 22.92 -0.92 2.14
C ILE A 9 22.86 -0.97 3.67
N ALA A 10 21.92 -0.23 4.28
CA ALA A 10 21.81 -0.17 5.73
C ALA A 10 21.25 -1.47 6.34
N GLY A 11 20.34 -2.14 5.64
CA GLY A 11 19.64 -3.33 6.12
C GLY A 11 20.57 -4.45 6.59
N PRO A 12 21.51 -4.94 5.76
CA PRO A 12 22.48 -5.98 6.13
C PRO A 12 23.38 -5.61 7.32
N LEU A 13 23.76 -4.33 7.45
CA LEU A 13 24.59 -3.86 8.56
C LEU A 13 23.82 -3.87 9.88
N ILE A 14 22.59 -3.36 9.87
CA ILE A 14 21.74 -3.30 11.07
C ILE A 14 21.31 -4.70 11.51
N ILE A 15 20.96 -5.57 10.56
CA ILE A 15 20.55 -6.94 10.89
C ILE A 15 21.72 -7.76 11.43
N GLY A 16 22.93 -7.61 10.87
CA GLY A 16 24.14 -8.26 11.36
C GLY A 16 24.45 -7.83 12.79
N TRP A 17 24.49 -6.51 13.03
CA TRP A 17 24.68 -5.96 14.37
C TRP A 17 23.60 -6.42 15.38
N SER A 18 22.34 -6.49 14.96
CA SER A 18 21.25 -6.97 15.80
C SER A 18 21.41 -8.45 16.16
N MET A 19 21.83 -9.28 15.20
CA MET A 19 22.09 -10.69 15.44
C MET A 19 23.33 -10.92 16.32
N ASP A 20 24.35 -10.06 16.25
CA ASP A 20 25.52 -10.14 17.12
C ASP A 20 25.16 -9.88 18.59
N PHE A 21 24.30 -8.90 18.85
CA PHE A 21 23.95 -8.50 20.22
C PHE A 21 22.84 -9.36 20.83
N PHE A 22 21.80 -9.68 20.06
CA PHE A 22 20.60 -10.40 20.54
C PHE A 22 20.58 -11.89 20.12
N GLY A 23 21.63 -12.37 19.44
CA GLY A 23 21.66 -13.70 18.83
C GLY A 23 20.72 -13.82 17.63
N PRO A 24 20.43 -15.06 17.16
CA PRO A 24 19.56 -15.29 16.00
C PRO A 24 18.15 -14.66 16.10
N ARG A 25 17.67 -14.42 17.33
CA ARG A 25 16.39 -13.77 17.60
C ARG A 25 16.39 -12.28 17.27
N GLY A 26 17.56 -11.64 17.14
CA GLY A 26 17.72 -10.25 16.74
C GLY A 26 17.00 -9.90 15.45
N TYR A 27 16.92 -10.85 14.51
CA TYR A 27 16.15 -10.65 13.28
C TYR A 27 14.67 -10.39 13.53
N PHE A 28 14.03 -11.23 14.33
CA PHE A 28 12.61 -11.08 14.64
C PHE A 28 12.36 -9.84 15.48
N LEU A 29 13.28 -9.49 16.38
CA LEU A 29 13.20 -8.25 17.16
C LEU A 29 13.26 -7.01 16.25
N LEU A 30 14.22 -6.96 15.32
CA LEU A 30 14.33 -5.85 14.38
C LEU A 30 13.06 -5.72 13.52
N MET A 31 12.57 -6.84 12.99
CA MET A 31 11.32 -6.87 12.21
C MET A 31 10.12 -6.39 13.03
N ALA A 32 9.99 -6.86 14.28
CA ALA A 32 8.91 -6.45 15.17
C ALA A 32 8.95 -4.93 15.43
N VAL A 33 10.13 -4.36 15.67
CA VAL A 33 10.30 -2.92 15.87
C VAL A 33 9.91 -2.14 14.61
N LEU A 34 10.39 -2.54 13.43
CA LEU A 34 10.04 -1.86 12.16
C LEU A 34 8.54 -1.89 11.88
N LEU A 35 7.90 -3.04 12.07
CA LEU A 35 6.46 -3.20 11.87
C LEU A 35 5.66 -2.42 12.92
N LEU A 36 6.12 -2.38 14.17
CA LEU A 36 5.46 -1.61 15.23
C LEU A 36 5.54 -0.10 14.96
N LEU A 37 6.69 0.40 14.51
CA LEU A 37 6.84 1.80 14.09
C LEU A 37 5.91 2.12 12.92
N LEU A 38 5.84 1.23 11.92
CA LEU A 38 4.92 1.38 10.79
C LEU A 38 3.45 1.37 11.23
N ALA A 39 3.07 0.47 12.13
CA ALA A 39 1.71 0.36 12.66
C ALA A 39 1.30 1.62 13.44
N ILE A 40 2.18 2.14 14.31
CA ILE A 40 1.97 3.40 15.02
C ILE A 40 1.79 4.54 14.02
N TYR A 41 2.68 4.65 13.05
CA TYR A 41 2.58 5.68 12.01
C TYR A 41 1.28 5.56 11.22
N ALA A 42 0.89 4.35 10.80
CA ALA A 42 -0.34 4.11 10.07
C ALA A 42 -1.58 4.48 10.91
N GLY A 43 -1.60 4.09 12.19
CA GLY A 43 -2.67 4.46 13.12
C GLY A 43 -2.77 5.97 13.30
N TRP A 44 -1.65 6.65 13.57
CA TRP A 44 -1.63 8.12 13.64
C TRP A 44 -2.07 8.77 12.32
N ARG A 45 -1.61 8.24 11.18
CA ARG A 45 -1.99 8.73 9.85
C ARG A 45 -3.49 8.60 9.60
N MET A 46 -4.12 7.52 10.05
CA MET A 46 -5.57 7.35 9.94
C MET A 46 -6.33 8.42 10.73
N THR A 47 -5.79 8.91 11.85
CA THR A 47 -6.43 9.99 12.63
C THR A 47 -6.32 11.37 11.98
N GLN A 48 -5.34 11.59 11.12
CA GLN A 48 -5.11 12.91 10.51
C GLN A 48 -5.91 13.19 9.24
N ARG A 49 -6.42 12.15 8.57
CA ARG A 49 -7.13 12.31 7.29
C ARG A 49 -8.43 11.53 7.33
N ALA A 50 -9.55 12.25 7.21
CA ALA A 50 -10.84 11.63 6.95
C ALA A 50 -10.80 10.87 5.62
N ALA A 51 -11.43 9.69 5.57
CA ALA A 51 -11.65 9.00 4.32
C ALA A 51 -12.49 9.89 3.39
N PRO A 52 -12.21 9.90 2.07
CA PRO A 52 -13.08 10.57 1.10
C PRO A 52 -14.54 10.09 1.27
N ALA A 53 -15.51 10.96 1.03
CA ALA A 53 -16.90 10.53 1.00
C ALA A 53 -17.08 9.51 -0.12
N VAL A 54 -18.02 8.57 0.04
CA VAL A 54 -18.30 7.57 -1.01
C VAL A 54 -18.69 8.23 -2.33
N ALA A 55 -19.41 9.35 -2.26
CA ALA A 55 -19.74 10.17 -3.43
C ALA A 55 -18.51 10.75 -4.16
N ASP A 56 -17.38 10.91 -3.47
CA ASP A 56 -16.12 11.39 -4.05
C ASP A 56 -15.22 10.24 -4.54
N THR A 57 -15.71 8.99 -4.50
CA THR A 57 -14.97 7.81 -4.96
C THR A 57 -15.48 7.35 -6.33
N ASN A 58 -14.55 7.06 -7.24
CA ASN A 58 -14.89 6.56 -8.58
C ASN A 58 -15.44 5.12 -8.53
N ALA A 59 -16.31 4.81 -9.49
CA ALA A 59 -16.73 3.43 -9.75
C ALA A 59 -15.51 2.54 -10.08
N TYR A 60 -15.41 1.40 -9.40
CA TYR A 60 -14.32 0.45 -9.60
C TYR A 60 -14.81 -0.77 -10.40
N ALA A 61 -14.31 -0.93 -11.62
CA ALA A 61 -14.53 -2.11 -12.44
C ALA A 61 -13.35 -3.07 -12.30
N PRO A 62 -13.49 -4.20 -11.56
CA PRO A 62 -12.38 -5.13 -11.35
C PRO A 62 -11.99 -5.82 -12.66
N LEU A 63 -10.70 -5.74 -13.01
CA LEU A 63 -10.12 -6.41 -14.17
C LEU A 63 -8.98 -7.33 -13.73
N ALA A 64 -8.92 -8.51 -14.32
CA ALA A 64 -7.77 -9.40 -14.14
C ALA A 64 -6.59 -8.89 -14.98
N PRO A 65 -5.33 -9.10 -14.55
CA PRO A 65 -4.16 -8.77 -15.37
C PRO A 65 -4.14 -9.48 -16.73
N THR A 66 -4.86 -10.60 -16.85
CA THR A 66 -5.01 -11.41 -18.06
C THR A 66 -6.28 -11.09 -18.84
N SER A 67 -7.00 -10.01 -18.52
CA SER A 67 -8.20 -9.60 -19.26
C SER A 67 -7.85 -9.29 -20.72
N THR A 68 -8.76 -9.66 -21.63
CA THR A 68 -8.61 -9.33 -23.04
C THR A 68 -8.79 -7.83 -23.27
N PRO A 69 -8.24 -7.25 -24.35
CA PRO A 69 -8.45 -5.83 -24.68
C PRO A 69 -9.94 -5.45 -24.74
N VAL A 70 -10.79 -6.33 -25.29
CA VAL A 70 -12.24 -6.13 -25.35
C VAL A 70 -12.88 -6.06 -23.96
N ALA A 71 -12.44 -6.92 -23.03
CA ALA A 71 -12.95 -6.88 -21.65
C ALA A 71 -12.52 -5.61 -20.91
N VAL A 72 -11.32 -5.08 -21.20
CA VAL A 72 -10.85 -3.80 -20.65
C VAL A 72 -11.68 -2.63 -21.18
N GLU A 73 -11.96 -2.61 -22.48
CA GLU A 73 -12.76 -1.57 -23.13
C GLU A 73 -14.19 -1.52 -22.56
N LEU A 74 -14.86 -2.66 -22.46
CA LEU A 74 -16.20 -2.77 -21.85
C LEU A 74 -16.22 -2.35 -20.38
N ALA A 75 -15.18 -2.69 -19.61
CA ALA A 75 -15.08 -2.27 -18.22
C ALA A 75 -14.85 -0.76 -18.06
N GLN A 76 -14.13 -0.14 -19.01
CA GLN A 76 -13.94 1.30 -19.05
C GLN A 76 -15.24 2.02 -19.43
N GLU A 77 -15.98 1.53 -20.42
CA GLU A 77 -17.29 2.05 -20.82
C GLU A 77 -18.27 1.97 -19.66
N TYR A 78 -18.40 0.80 -19.02
CA TYR A 78 -19.24 0.63 -17.83
C TYR A 78 -18.86 1.57 -16.68
N ALA A 79 -17.56 1.76 -16.42
CA ALA A 79 -17.12 2.68 -15.37
C ALA A 79 -17.46 4.15 -15.70
N GLN A 80 -17.46 4.53 -16.99
CA GLN A 80 -17.88 5.86 -17.45
C GLN A 80 -19.39 6.04 -17.31
N ASP A 81 -20.19 5.06 -17.75
CA ASP A 81 -21.65 5.12 -17.64
C ASP A 81 -22.10 5.29 -16.18
N VAL A 82 -21.51 4.51 -15.26
CA VAL A 82 -21.83 4.61 -13.83
C VAL A 82 -21.40 5.97 -13.26
N ALA A 83 -20.25 6.50 -13.67
CA ALA A 83 -19.81 7.83 -13.24
C ALA A 83 -20.76 8.93 -13.74
N ASP A 84 -21.24 8.83 -14.98
CA ASP A 84 -22.18 9.77 -15.59
C ASP A 84 -23.58 9.68 -14.97
N GLU A 85 -24.03 8.49 -14.56
CA GLU A 85 -25.29 8.32 -13.81
C GLU A 85 -25.20 8.97 -12.43
N LEU A 86 -24.11 8.71 -11.69
CA LEU A 86 -23.88 9.30 -10.36
C LEU A 86 -23.71 10.83 -10.41
N ALA A 87 -23.19 11.39 -11.51
CA ALA A 87 -23.06 12.84 -11.69
C ALA A 87 -24.38 13.55 -12.01
N LYS A 88 -25.41 12.81 -12.42
CA LYS A 88 -26.74 13.36 -12.75
C LYS A 88 -27.70 13.32 -11.54
N GLU A 89 -27.35 12.59 -10.49
CA GLU A 89 -28.08 12.49 -9.22
C GLU A 89 -27.64 13.56 -8.22
#